data_AF-A0A840UM68-F1
#
_entry.id   AF-A0A840UM68-F1
#
_cell.length_a   1.000
_cell.length_b   1.000
_cell.length_c   1.000
_cell.angle_alpha   90.00
_cell.angle_beta   90.00
_cell.angle_gamma   90.00
#
_symmetry.space_group_name_H-M   'P 1'
#
loop_
_entity.id
_entity.type
_entity.pdbx_description
1 polymer ?
#
loop_
_entity_poly.entity_id
_entity_poly.type
_entity_poly.pdbx_seq_one_letter_code
_entity_poly.pdbx_strand_id
1 'polypeptide(L)'
;MNTTSREPEIVRDIGEFKIQGLAIPYPEFVPRLYNLCLSLGFRRGYIMPSRAFCSDENQGFPIILLTKHFGTFPFNHGRVGGIIATDRHGPHAHHGEDSVIVQASHVGYDPKTGIYGTCERPKTEGNCLTPSCGKITHAIAPYLEQYQFAQKRIFLSRDASGRCLITAKDSFIDFATKPVTDGLVLRLRDVAKISDDGRIVPVATHSTSHSYEVSDSFRERLDKEGYVWKGGTGETMGELLTSDLFYFREDLHETDESILLERNLIEFMPIIVTHKSPAMKAAKINIQMEFARTVESIRRGTEYNGKNLLYIAGLNVDISTYETFPSTTYFVPWAAHIQLKDACPISGGMHPLEQDELFAKLMEQEMTNPDQTDLKEQIIRMIFSPRFDIRTPR
;
A
#
# COMPACT_ATOMS: atom_id res chain seq x y z
N MET A 1 -27.83 -18.87 32.60
CA MET A 1 -26.41 -18.81 32.23
C MET A 1 -26.30 -19.13 30.76
N ASN A 2 -26.40 -18.12 29.89
CA ASN A 2 -26.07 -18.26 28.47
C ASN A 2 -24.74 -17.57 28.27
N THR A 3 -23.65 -18.33 28.44
CA THR A 3 -22.34 -17.96 27.92
C THR A 3 -22.46 -17.95 26.40
N THR A 4 -22.74 -16.78 25.83
CA THR A 4 -22.47 -16.50 24.42
C THR A 4 -20.96 -16.55 24.22
N SER A 5 -20.40 -17.76 24.13
CA SER A 5 -19.03 -17.96 23.69
C SER A 5 -18.95 -17.48 22.25
N ARG A 6 -18.43 -16.27 22.08
CA ARG A 6 -18.14 -15.64 20.80
C ARG A 6 -17.33 -16.61 19.93
N GLU A 7 -17.76 -16.78 18.68
CA GLU A 7 -16.87 -17.37 17.67
C GLU A 7 -15.66 -16.44 17.52
N PRO A 8 -14.42 -16.96 17.61
CA PRO A 8 -13.23 -16.13 17.52
C PRO A 8 -13.22 -15.36 16.19
N GLU A 9 -12.99 -14.04 16.27
CA GLU A 9 -12.85 -13.19 15.08
C GLU A 9 -11.49 -13.49 14.44
N ILE A 10 -11.50 -13.93 13.18
CA ILE A 10 -10.27 -14.10 12.39
C ILE A 10 -9.88 -12.74 11.86
N VAL A 11 -8.76 -12.21 12.35
CA VAL A 11 -8.23 -10.91 11.93
C VAL A 11 -7.16 -11.13 10.87
N ARG A 12 -7.29 -10.43 9.75
CA ARG A 12 -6.22 -10.33 8.75
C ARG A 12 -5.23 -9.26 9.20
N ASP A 13 -3.97 -9.62 9.34
CA ASP A 13 -2.89 -8.68 9.66
C ASP A 13 -1.99 -8.44 8.44
N ILE A 14 -1.27 -7.33 8.47
CA ILE A 14 -0.34 -6.89 7.43
C ILE A 14 1.09 -7.14 7.93
N GLY A 15 1.91 -7.77 7.10
CA GLY A 15 3.29 -8.08 7.46
C GLY A 15 4.14 -6.82 7.71
N GLU A 16 5.17 -6.98 8.55
CA GLU A 16 6.13 -5.92 8.82
C GLU A 16 6.98 -5.64 7.58
N PHE A 17 6.65 -4.58 6.86
CA PHE A 17 7.42 -4.12 5.70
C PHE A 17 8.44 -3.06 6.15
N LYS A 18 9.72 -3.45 6.24
CA LYS A 18 10.83 -2.59 6.67
C LYS A 18 11.28 -1.68 5.53
N ILE A 19 11.62 -0.42 5.83
CA ILE A 19 12.20 0.53 4.86
C ILE A 19 13.66 0.83 5.21
N GLN A 20 13.92 1.08 6.50
CA GLN A 20 15.23 1.45 6.98
C GLN A 20 16.26 0.35 6.69
N GLY A 21 17.36 0.73 6.05
CA GLY A 21 18.45 -0.19 5.69
C GLY A 21 18.21 -1.05 4.44
N LEU A 22 17.02 -0.98 3.83
CA LEU A 22 16.64 -1.82 2.68
C LEU A 22 16.37 -1.04 1.39
N ALA A 23 16.56 0.28 1.41
CA ALA A 23 16.33 1.13 0.23
C ALA A 23 17.54 1.10 -0.71
N ILE A 24 17.30 0.73 -1.97
CA ILE A 24 18.32 0.60 -3.02
C ILE A 24 18.08 1.68 -4.08
N PRO A 25 19.04 2.55 -4.40
CA PRO A 25 18.89 3.50 -5.50
C PRO A 25 18.59 2.77 -6.81
N TYR A 26 17.67 3.28 -7.64
CA TYR A 26 17.32 2.60 -8.91
C TYR A 26 18.51 2.30 -9.85
N PRO A 27 19.53 3.18 -9.99
CA PRO A 27 20.72 2.88 -10.78
C PRO A 27 21.52 1.67 -10.29
N GLU A 28 21.37 1.30 -9.01
CA GLU A 28 21.97 0.11 -8.41
C GLU A 28 21.00 -1.09 -8.46
N PHE A 29 19.72 -0.85 -8.16
CA PHE A 29 18.70 -1.90 -8.12
C PHE A 29 18.51 -2.60 -9.46
N VAL A 30 18.40 -1.85 -10.57
CA VAL A 30 18.06 -2.44 -11.87
C VAL A 30 19.16 -3.38 -12.42
N PRO A 31 20.46 -3.03 -12.43
CA PRO A 31 21.48 -4.00 -12.85
C PRO A 31 21.54 -5.22 -11.93
N ARG A 32 21.35 -5.05 -10.61
CA ARG A 32 21.25 -6.17 -9.67
C ARG A 32 20.06 -7.08 -9.99
N LEU A 33 18.89 -6.51 -10.29
CA LEU A 33 17.71 -7.25 -10.72
C LEU A 33 17.96 -8.04 -12.01
N TYR A 34 18.59 -7.41 -13.01
CA TYR A 34 18.95 -8.08 -14.25
C TYR A 34 19.88 -9.27 -14.01
N ASN A 35 20.93 -9.07 -13.20
CA ASN A 35 21.88 -10.13 -12.85
C ASN A 35 21.24 -11.24 -12.00
N LEU A 36 20.26 -10.91 -11.15
CA LEU A 36 19.45 -11.90 -10.43
C LEU A 36 18.66 -12.77 -11.41
N CYS A 37 18.07 -12.19 -12.45
CA CYS A 37 17.38 -12.97 -13.48
C CYS A 37 18.35 -13.96 -14.15
N LEU A 38 19.56 -13.51 -14.49
CA LEU A 38 20.57 -14.38 -15.10
C LEU A 38 21.02 -15.50 -14.16
N SER A 39 21.24 -15.22 -12.87
CA SER A 39 21.63 -16.25 -11.89
C SER A 39 20.50 -17.26 -11.62
N LEU A 40 19.24 -16.87 -11.83
CA LEU A 40 18.08 -17.76 -11.82
C LEU A 40 17.88 -18.56 -13.12
N GLY A 41 18.72 -18.37 -14.13
CA GLY A 41 18.67 -19.11 -15.40
C GLY A 41 17.88 -18.44 -16.53
N PHE A 42 17.54 -17.15 -16.40
CA PHE A 42 16.89 -16.40 -17.47
C PHE A 42 17.88 -16.16 -18.61
N ARG A 43 17.38 -16.15 -19.86
CA ARG A 43 18.22 -16.05 -21.06
C ARG A 43 18.43 -14.60 -21.48
N ARG A 44 19.70 -14.22 -21.67
CA ARG A 44 20.11 -12.91 -22.20
C ARG A 44 19.39 -12.61 -23.52
N GLY A 45 18.84 -11.41 -23.64
CA GLY A 45 18.12 -10.96 -24.85
C GLY A 45 16.69 -11.52 -25.03
N TYR A 46 16.23 -12.41 -24.15
CA TYR A 46 14.89 -13.00 -24.21
C TYR A 46 13.99 -12.65 -23.02
N ILE A 47 14.49 -11.81 -22.10
CA ILE A 47 13.76 -11.34 -20.94
C ILE A 47 12.88 -10.16 -21.33
N MET A 48 11.56 -10.32 -21.22
CA MET A 48 10.61 -9.22 -21.35
C MET A 48 10.35 -8.61 -19.97
N PRO A 49 10.86 -7.39 -19.70
CA PRO A 49 10.52 -6.67 -18.49
C PRO A 49 9.10 -6.10 -18.59
N SER A 50 8.47 -5.98 -17.45
CA SER A 50 7.19 -5.33 -17.26
C SER A 50 7.24 -4.48 -16.00
N ARG A 51 6.48 -3.39 -16.01
CA ARG A 51 6.32 -2.52 -14.86
C ARG A 51 4.85 -2.33 -14.49
N ALA A 52 4.59 -2.26 -13.19
CA ALA A 52 3.33 -1.86 -12.61
C ALA A 52 3.54 -0.69 -11.64
N PHE A 53 3.87 0.47 -12.22
CA PHE A 53 4.08 1.74 -11.52
C PHE A 53 2.92 2.70 -11.76
N CYS A 54 2.81 3.69 -10.86
CA CYS A 54 1.91 4.83 -11.04
C CYS A 54 2.29 5.65 -12.29
N SER A 55 1.34 6.43 -12.80
CA SER A 55 1.54 7.33 -13.96
C SER A 55 2.26 8.65 -13.62
N ASP A 56 2.67 8.84 -12.36
CA ASP A 56 3.40 10.04 -11.89
C ASP A 56 4.75 10.19 -12.61
N GLU A 57 5.17 11.42 -12.91
CA GLU A 57 6.36 11.69 -13.72
C GLU A 57 7.66 11.21 -13.05
N ASN A 58 7.69 11.18 -11.72
CA ASN A 58 8.83 10.73 -10.95
C ASN A 58 9.11 9.22 -11.12
N GLN A 59 8.15 8.46 -11.66
CA GLN A 59 8.32 7.05 -12.03
C GLN A 59 9.01 6.85 -13.39
N GLY A 60 9.31 7.93 -14.13
CA GLY A 60 9.92 7.88 -15.46
C GLY A 60 11.36 7.34 -15.46
N PHE A 61 12.20 7.77 -14.51
CA PHE A 61 13.59 7.28 -14.42
C PHE A 61 13.70 5.77 -14.14
N PRO A 62 12.92 5.20 -13.19
CA PRO A 62 12.76 3.76 -13.06
C PRO A 62 12.52 3.03 -14.40
N ILE A 63 11.62 3.55 -15.24
CA ILE A 63 11.28 2.96 -16.55
C ILE A 63 12.46 3.07 -17.53
N ILE A 64 13.16 4.21 -17.56
CA ILE A 64 14.35 4.41 -18.40
C ILE A 64 15.45 3.44 -17.99
N LEU A 65 15.70 3.24 -16.69
CA LEU A 65 16.73 2.33 -16.20
C LEU A 65 16.39 0.88 -16.50
N LEU A 66 15.13 0.46 -16.33
CA LEU A 66 14.66 -0.86 -16.79
C LEU A 66 14.92 -1.04 -18.29
N THR A 67 14.56 -0.06 -19.12
CA THR A 67 14.80 -0.08 -20.57
C THR A 67 16.27 -0.24 -20.90
N LYS A 68 17.13 0.55 -20.22
CA LYS A 68 18.58 0.52 -20.41
C LYS A 68 19.17 -0.86 -20.13
N HIS A 69 18.77 -1.50 -19.04
CA HIS A 69 19.39 -2.75 -18.58
C HIS A 69 18.81 -4.01 -19.21
N PHE A 70 17.52 -4.03 -19.53
CA PHE A 70 16.88 -5.16 -20.21
C PHE A 70 16.90 -5.04 -21.73
N GLY A 71 17.28 -3.88 -22.28
CA GLY A 71 17.44 -3.65 -23.72
C GLY A 71 16.12 -3.48 -24.49
N THR A 72 14.98 -3.47 -23.80
CA THR A 72 13.66 -3.23 -24.38
C THR A 72 12.80 -2.44 -23.41
N PHE A 73 11.83 -1.69 -23.93
CA PHE A 73 10.93 -0.90 -23.10
C PHE A 73 10.00 -1.82 -22.30
N PRO A 74 9.81 -1.62 -20.99
CA PRO A 74 8.99 -2.51 -20.19
C PRO A 74 7.53 -2.47 -20.60
N PHE A 75 6.93 -3.65 -20.72
CA PHE A 75 5.50 -3.80 -20.91
C PHE A 75 4.74 -3.13 -19.75
N ASN A 76 3.63 -2.46 -20.07
CA ASN A 76 2.84 -1.75 -19.07
C ASN A 76 1.75 -2.64 -18.45
N HIS A 77 2.03 -3.22 -17.27
CA HIS A 77 1.02 -3.85 -16.40
C HIS A 77 0.33 -2.85 -15.46
N GLY A 78 0.91 -1.67 -15.29
CA GLY A 78 0.51 -0.72 -14.25
C GLY A 78 -0.77 0.04 -14.54
N ARG A 79 -1.53 0.22 -13.48
CA ARG A 79 -2.56 1.26 -13.33
C ARG A 79 -2.14 2.23 -12.22
N VAL A 80 -2.83 3.36 -12.13
CA VAL A 80 -2.55 4.40 -11.14
C VAL A 80 -2.58 3.80 -9.72
N GLY A 81 -1.64 4.21 -8.85
CA GLY A 81 -1.51 3.68 -7.48
C GLY A 81 -0.62 2.44 -7.35
N GLY A 82 -0.10 1.91 -8.46
CA GLY A 82 0.74 0.70 -8.44
C GLY A 82 -0.07 -0.61 -8.48
N ILE A 83 -1.29 -0.53 -9.02
CA ILE A 83 -2.19 -1.67 -9.23
C ILE A 83 -1.77 -2.44 -10.49
N ILE A 84 -1.84 -3.77 -10.43
CA ILE A 84 -1.59 -4.65 -11.59
C ILE A 84 -2.90 -4.92 -12.34
N ALA A 85 -2.85 -4.69 -13.66
CA ALA A 85 -3.83 -5.12 -14.64
C ALA A 85 -3.60 -6.61 -14.96
N THR A 86 -4.25 -7.51 -14.22
CA THR A 86 -4.08 -8.97 -14.34
C THR A 86 -4.57 -9.53 -15.67
N ASP A 87 -5.51 -8.82 -16.32
CA ASP A 87 -5.95 -9.08 -17.69
C ASP A 87 -4.83 -8.98 -18.74
N ARG A 88 -3.69 -8.39 -18.39
CA ARG A 88 -2.54 -8.21 -19.28
C ARG A 88 -1.45 -9.27 -19.15
N HIS A 89 -1.63 -10.28 -18.30
CA HIS A 89 -0.67 -11.38 -18.17
C HIS A 89 -0.42 -12.10 -19.49
N GLY A 90 -1.48 -12.40 -20.25
CA GLY A 90 -1.38 -13.12 -21.52
C GLY A 90 -0.58 -12.35 -22.58
N PRO A 91 -1.00 -11.11 -22.90
CA PRO A 91 -0.24 -10.25 -23.80
C PRO A 91 1.23 -10.09 -23.41
N HIS A 92 1.52 -9.89 -22.12
CA HIS A 92 2.91 -9.79 -21.66
C HIS A 92 3.70 -11.09 -21.88
N ALA A 93 3.12 -12.24 -21.52
CA ALA A 93 3.78 -13.53 -21.67
C ALA A 93 4.12 -13.87 -23.14
N HIS A 94 3.35 -13.35 -24.10
CA HIS A 94 3.62 -13.53 -25.53
C HIS A 94 4.82 -12.72 -26.05
N HIS A 95 5.28 -11.71 -25.31
CA HIS A 95 6.29 -10.76 -25.78
C HIS A 95 7.74 -11.16 -25.44
N GLY A 96 7.94 -12.21 -24.63
CA GLY A 96 9.26 -12.73 -24.30
C GLY A 96 9.21 -14.20 -23.91
N GLU A 97 10.39 -14.83 -23.90
CA GLU A 97 10.49 -16.21 -23.46
C GLU A 97 10.59 -16.32 -21.94
N ASP A 98 11.27 -15.36 -21.33
CA ASP A 98 11.38 -15.18 -19.90
C ASP A 98 10.73 -13.84 -19.52
N SER A 99 10.11 -13.75 -18.35
CA SER A 99 9.27 -12.61 -17.96
C SER A 99 9.69 -12.04 -16.63
N VAL A 100 9.81 -10.71 -16.53
CA VAL A 100 10.09 -10.02 -15.26
C VAL A 100 9.01 -8.98 -15.03
N ILE A 101 8.38 -8.97 -13.86
CA ILE A 101 7.39 -7.97 -13.48
C ILE A 101 7.91 -7.22 -12.27
N VAL A 102 8.07 -5.90 -12.38
CA VAL A 102 8.39 -5.02 -11.25
C VAL A 102 7.15 -4.21 -10.90
N GLN A 103 6.58 -4.44 -9.72
CA GLN A 103 5.45 -3.68 -9.21
C GLN A 103 5.88 -2.79 -8.06
N ALA A 104 5.38 -1.56 -8.08
CA ALA A 104 5.59 -0.67 -6.96
C ALA A 104 4.43 0.32 -6.80
N SER A 105 3.93 0.44 -5.58
CA SER A 105 3.38 1.71 -5.13
C SER A 105 4.52 2.67 -4.82
N HIS A 106 4.22 3.96 -4.76
CA HIS A 106 5.24 4.97 -4.53
C HIS A 106 4.82 6.00 -3.48
N VAL A 107 5.81 6.61 -2.84
CA VAL A 107 5.60 7.64 -1.82
C VAL A 107 6.75 8.65 -1.87
N GLY A 108 6.41 9.93 -1.76
CA GLY A 108 7.38 11.00 -1.61
C GLY A 108 8.06 10.95 -0.25
N TYR A 109 9.33 11.32 -0.19
CA TYR A 109 10.09 11.43 1.03
C TYR A 109 10.94 12.71 1.02
N ASP A 110 10.80 13.51 2.06
CA ASP A 110 11.63 14.68 2.28
C ASP A 110 12.84 14.29 3.15
N PRO A 111 14.07 14.26 2.59
CA PRO A 111 15.27 13.89 3.34
C PRO A 111 15.66 14.91 4.41
N LYS A 112 15.16 16.15 4.36
CA LYS A 112 15.46 17.18 5.39
C LYS A 112 14.65 16.95 6.66
N THR A 113 13.38 16.59 6.51
CA THR A 113 12.44 16.44 7.63
C THR A 113 12.20 14.99 8.02
N GLY A 114 12.53 14.03 7.15
CA GLY A 114 12.22 12.62 7.32
C GLY A 114 10.74 12.29 7.12
N ILE A 115 9.95 13.21 6.58
CA ILE A 115 8.50 13.07 6.42
C ILE A 115 8.17 12.42 5.08
N TYR A 116 7.22 11.49 5.11
CA TYR A 116 6.67 10.84 3.92
C TYR A 116 5.38 11.52 3.44
N GLY A 117 5.12 11.43 2.14
CA GLY A 117 3.83 11.69 1.51
C GLY A 117 3.83 12.83 0.49
N THR A 118 4.88 13.65 0.45
CA THR A 118 5.01 14.75 -0.51
C THR A 118 6.34 14.73 -1.23
N CYS A 119 6.37 15.33 -2.42
CA CYS A 119 7.57 15.52 -3.22
C CYS A 119 7.49 16.89 -3.92
N GLU A 120 8.63 17.52 -4.09
CA GLU A 120 8.79 18.75 -4.86
C GLU A 120 8.59 18.49 -6.35
N ARG A 121 7.76 19.32 -7.00
CA ARG A 121 7.48 19.19 -8.43
C ARG A 121 8.38 20.14 -9.24
N PRO A 122 9.30 19.61 -10.07
CA PRO A 122 10.31 20.43 -10.77
C PRO A 122 9.74 21.35 -11.84
N LYS A 123 8.44 21.23 -12.17
CA LYS A 123 7.73 22.05 -13.15
C LYS A 123 6.76 23.04 -12.52
N THR A 124 6.83 23.25 -11.21
CA THR A 124 6.03 24.24 -10.48
C THR A 124 6.91 25.34 -9.93
N GLU A 125 6.42 26.58 -9.96
CA GLU A 125 7.10 27.72 -9.33
C GLU A 125 7.10 27.57 -7.80
N GLY A 126 8.17 28.02 -7.15
CA GLY A 126 8.23 28.14 -5.69
C GLY A 126 8.41 26.83 -4.92
N ASN A 127 8.98 25.79 -5.53
CA ASN A 127 9.29 24.50 -4.88
C ASN A 127 8.04 23.86 -4.23
N CYS A 128 6.93 23.83 -4.97
CA CYS A 128 5.66 23.35 -4.44
C CYS A 128 5.75 21.86 -4.07
N LEU A 129 5.57 21.57 -2.77
CA LEU A 129 5.42 20.22 -2.24
C LEU A 129 3.99 19.76 -2.45
N THR A 130 3.82 18.69 -3.22
CA THR A 130 2.49 18.11 -3.50
C THR A 130 2.47 16.62 -3.14
N PRO A 131 1.29 16.03 -2.93
CA PRO A 131 1.17 14.61 -2.63
C PRO A 131 1.87 13.71 -3.65
N SER A 132 2.56 12.69 -3.14
CA SER A 132 3.16 11.61 -3.91
C SER A 132 3.08 10.33 -3.08
N CYS A 133 2.35 9.29 -3.47
CA CYS A 133 1.45 9.17 -4.62
C CYS A 133 0.16 10.01 -4.48
N GLY A 134 -0.18 10.78 -5.53
CA GLY A 134 -1.42 11.57 -5.58
C GLY A 134 -2.69 10.74 -5.46
N LYS A 135 -2.80 9.60 -6.17
CA LYS A 135 -3.99 8.73 -6.14
C LYS A 135 -4.17 8.03 -4.79
N ILE A 136 -3.10 7.52 -4.18
CA ILE A 136 -3.19 6.91 -2.83
C ILE A 136 -3.59 7.96 -1.80
N THR A 137 -2.97 9.14 -1.84
CA THR A 137 -3.31 10.22 -0.91
C THR A 137 -4.75 10.67 -1.09
N HIS A 138 -5.24 10.77 -2.33
CA HIS A 138 -6.63 11.10 -2.62
C HIS A 138 -7.60 10.02 -2.12
N ALA A 139 -7.27 8.74 -2.32
CA ALA A 139 -8.09 7.62 -1.87
C ALA A 139 -8.27 7.61 -0.34
N ILE A 140 -7.23 7.94 0.43
CA ILE A 140 -7.31 7.92 1.90
C ILE A 140 -7.85 9.23 2.51
N ALA A 141 -7.95 10.31 1.73
CA ALA A 141 -8.29 11.64 2.25
C ALA A 141 -9.67 11.70 2.93
N PRO A 142 -10.77 11.14 2.36
CA PRO A 142 -12.07 11.17 3.02
C PRO A 142 -12.06 10.49 4.40
N TYR A 143 -11.33 9.38 4.54
CA TYR A 143 -11.23 8.65 5.80
C TYR A 143 -10.39 9.41 6.83
N LEU A 144 -9.33 10.09 6.40
CA LEU A 144 -8.54 10.98 7.27
C LEU A 144 -9.41 12.12 7.81
N GLU A 145 -10.23 12.73 6.96
CA GLU A 145 -11.17 13.78 7.36
C GLU A 145 -12.19 13.26 8.38
N GLN A 146 -12.78 12.10 8.13
CA GLN A 146 -13.72 11.47 9.06
C GLN A 146 -13.07 11.10 10.40
N TYR A 147 -11.85 10.55 10.38
CA TYR A 147 -11.09 10.24 11.58
C TYR A 147 -10.81 11.50 12.40
N GLN A 148 -10.28 12.56 11.78
CA GLN A 148 -10.02 13.84 12.45
C GLN A 148 -11.31 14.49 12.98
N PHE A 149 -12.43 14.31 12.26
CA PHE A 149 -13.74 14.77 12.70
C PHE A 149 -14.21 14.00 13.94
N ALA A 150 -14.02 12.68 13.98
CA ALA A 150 -14.32 11.85 15.14
C ALA A 150 -13.44 12.19 16.35
N GLN A 151 -12.12 12.35 16.14
CA GLN A 151 -11.17 12.75 17.19
C GLN A 151 -11.62 14.00 17.95
N LYS A 152 -12.21 14.97 17.26
CA LYS A 152 -12.68 16.26 17.81
C LYS A 152 -14.09 16.21 18.39
N ARG A 153 -14.82 15.11 18.22
CA ARG A 153 -16.27 15.02 18.54
C ARG A 153 -16.68 13.82 19.38
N ILE A 154 -15.74 12.95 19.71
CA ILE A 154 -15.88 11.93 20.74
C ILE A 154 -15.21 12.47 21.99
N PHE A 155 -15.91 12.45 23.12
CA PHE A 155 -15.46 13.05 24.38
C PHE A 155 -15.35 12.02 25.48
N LEU A 156 -14.32 12.17 26.31
CA LEU A 156 -14.11 11.43 27.55
C LEU A 156 -14.35 12.38 28.72
N SER A 157 -15.18 11.98 29.69
CA SER A 157 -15.50 12.81 30.85
C SER A 157 -15.75 11.99 32.10
N ARG A 158 -15.77 12.67 33.25
CA ARG A 158 -16.20 12.13 34.53
C ARG A 158 -17.44 12.86 34.99
N ASP A 159 -18.49 12.14 35.35
CA ASP A 159 -19.70 12.76 35.88
C ASP A 159 -19.59 13.05 37.39
N ALA A 160 -20.61 13.72 37.93
CA ALA A 160 -20.67 14.08 39.36
C ALA A 160 -20.74 12.87 40.30
N SER A 161 -21.20 11.71 39.83
CA SER A 161 -21.19 10.45 40.58
C SER A 161 -19.85 9.72 40.51
N GLY A 162 -18.90 10.25 39.74
CA GLY A 162 -17.57 9.69 39.55
C GLY A 162 -17.48 8.67 38.41
N ARG A 163 -18.54 8.44 37.63
CA ARG A 163 -18.54 7.52 36.48
C ARG A 163 -17.72 8.12 35.35
N CYS A 164 -16.92 7.27 34.72
CA CYS A 164 -16.15 7.61 33.53
C CYS A 164 -17.02 7.37 32.30
N LEU A 165 -17.18 8.38 31.46
CA LEU A 165 -18.12 8.39 30.35
C LEU A 165 -17.41 8.61 29.02
N ILE A 166 -17.93 7.96 27.98
CA ILE A 166 -17.67 8.31 26.58
C ILE A 166 -18.93 8.92 25.97
N THR A 167 -18.80 10.07 25.32
CA THR A 167 -19.89 10.72 24.58
C THR A 167 -19.55 10.77 23.11
N ALA A 168 -20.36 10.12 22.28
CA ALA A 168 -20.18 10.07 20.83
C ALA A 168 -21.40 10.64 20.11
N LYS A 169 -21.17 11.29 18.96
CA LYS A 169 -22.24 11.72 18.06
C LYS A 169 -22.95 10.51 17.46
N ASP A 170 -24.26 10.66 17.21
CA ASP A 170 -25.09 9.57 16.66
C ASP A 170 -24.59 9.08 15.30
N SER A 171 -23.89 9.93 14.54
CA SER A 171 -23.25 9.57 13.27
C SER A 171 -22.13 8.52 13.38
N PHE A 172 -21.61 8.27 14.59
CA PHE A 172 -20.56 7.26 14.82
C PHE A 172 -21.08 6.00 15.51
N ILE A 173 -22.38 5.94 15.83
CA ILE A 173 -22.98 4.88 16.62
C ILE A 173 -23.84 4.01 15.71
N ASP A 174 -23.56 2.71 15.71
CA ASP A 174 -24.27 1.75 14.88
C ASP A 174 -25.55 1.26 15.57
N PHE A 175 -26.61 2.05 15.50
CA PHE A 175 -27.90 1.68 16.06
C PHE A 175 -28.58 0.60 15.19
N ALA A 176 -29.17 -0.41 15.80
CA ALA A 176 -29.87 -1.49 15.07
C ALA A 176 -30.99 -0.98 14.15
N THR A 177 -31.67 0.12 14.51
CA THR A 177 -32.75 0.73 13.73
C THR A 177 -32.26 1.76 12.70
N LYS A 178 -31.03 2.25 12.85
CA LYS A 178 -30.43 3.27 12.00
C LYS A 178 -28.91 3.03 11.96
N PRO A 179 -28.47 1.96 11.27
CA PRO A 179 -27.05 1.66 11.19
C PRO A 179 -26.32 2.77 10.46
N VAL A 180 -25.04 2.95 10.78
CA VAL A 180 -24.17 3.80 9.95
C VAL A 180 -24.06 3.10 8.60
N THR A 181 -24.36 3.75 7.47
CA THR A 181 -24.25 3.12 6.15
C THR A 181 -22.94 3.46 5.45
N ASP A 182 -22.37 4.61 5.80
CA ASP A 182 -21.14 5.13 5.24
C ASP A 182 -20.38 5.92 6.31
N GLY A 183 -19.13 5.53 6.54
CA GLY A 183 -18.17 6.24 7.37
C GLY A 183 -17.69 5.51 8.63
N LEU A 184 -17.06 6.28 9.52
CA LEU A 184 -16.45 5.78 10.75
C LEU A 184 -17.50 5.32 11.77
N VAL A 185 -17.35 4.07 12.23
CA VAL A 185 -18.16 3.46 13.27
C VAL A 185 -17.31 3.18 14.50
N LEU A 186 -17.72 3.73 15.64
CA LEU A 186 -17.09 3.46 16.93
C LEU A 186 -17.48 2.06 17.41
N ARG A 187 -16.49 1.26 17.81
CA ARG A 187 -16.70 -0.07 18.39
C ARG A 187 -17.12 0.07 19.86
N LEU A 188 -18.34 0.53 20.10
CA LEU A 188 -18.86 0.71 21.47
C LEU A 188 -18.79 -0.55 22.32
N ARG A 189 -18.85 -1.75 21.73
CA ARG A 189 -18.67 -3.03 22.45
C ARG A 189 -17.32 -3.15 23.16
N ASP A 190 -16.29 -2.51 22.63
CA ASP A 190 -14.92 -2.58 23.14
C ASP A 190 -14.62 -1.41 24.10
N VAL A 191 -15.52 -0.41 24.17
CA VAL A 191 -15.32 0.86 24.89
C VAL A 191 -16.33 1.08 26.02
N ALA A 192 -17.60 0.77 25.78
CA ALA A 192 -18.71 1.00 26.69
C ALA A 192 -18.97 -0.22 27.57
N LYS A 193 -19.51 0.03 28.77
CA LYS A 193 -19.95 -0.99 29.70
C LYS A 193 -21.16 -1.72 29.13
N ILE A 194 -21.08 -3.05 29.10
CA ILE A 194 -22.17 -3.94 28.71
C ILE A 194 -22.94 -4.31 29.99
N SER A 195 -24.25 -4.15 29.96
CA SER A 195 -25.12 -4.52 31.07
C SER A 195 -25.31 -6.04 31.19
N ASP A 196 -25.85 -6.52 32.33
CA ASP A 196 -25.98 -7.94 32.63
C ASP A 196 -26.80 -8.75 31.61
N ASP A 197 -27.68 -8.07 30.85
CA ASP A 197 -28.48 -8.66 29.78
C ASP A 197 -27.80 -8.61 28.40
N GLY A 198 -26.55 -8.17 28.34
CA GLY A 198 -25.75 -8.09 27.12
C GLY A 198 -25.94 -6.81 26.29
N ARG A 199 -26.71 -5.82 26.78
CA ARG A 199 -26.96 -4.56 26.04
C ARG A 199 -26.01 -3.45 26.45
N ILE A 200 -25.70 -2.55 25.51
CA ILE A 200 -25.02 -1.28 25.77
C ILE A 200 -26.10 -0.21 25.90
N VAL A 201 -26.25 0.37 27.09
CA VAL A 201 -27.33 1.32 27.42
C VAL A 201 -26.72 2.69 27.70
N PRO A 202 -27.22 3.77 27.09
CA PRO A 202 -26.72 5.11 27.36
C PRO A 202 -27.09 5.55 28.78
N VAL A 203 -26.14 6.19 29.45
CA VAL A 203 -26.33 6.86 30.74
C VAL A 203 -27.04 8.21 30.55
N ALA A 204 -26.80 8.86 29.41
CA ALA A 204 -27.49 10.09 29.03
C ALA A 204 -27.71 10.14 27.52
N THR A 205 -28.85 10.72 27.12
CA THR A 205 -29.21 10.97 25.72
C THR A 205 -29.29 12.47 25.49
N HIS A 206 -28.63 12.94 24.45
CA HIS A 206 -28.62 14.35 24.02
C HIS A 206 -29.26 14.46 22.64
N SER A 207 -29.42 15.70 22.14
CA SER A 207 -30.10 15.94 20.85
C SER A 207 -29.43 15.29 19.63
N THR A 208 -28.12 15.02 19.68
CA THR A 208 -27.32 14.48 18.56
C THR A 208 -26.20 13.53 19.02
N SER A 209 -26.26 13.09 20.28
CA SER A 209 -25.20 12.27 20.88
C SER A 209 -25.73 11.45 22.03
N HIS A 210 -25.03 10.37 22.33
CA HIS A 210 -25.28 9.52 23.49
C HIS A 210 -24.02 9.41 24.33
N SER A 211 -24.21 9.38 25.65
CA SER A 211 -23.15 9.17 26.63
C SER A 211 -23.29 7.78 27.26
N TYR A 212 -22.21 7.02 27.29
CA TYR A 212 -22.14 5.66 27.84
C TYR A 212 -21.11 5.62 28.97
N GLU A 213 -21.36 4.81 30.00
CA GLU A 213 -20.33 4.45 30.96
C GLU A 213 -19.28 3.60 30.23
N VAL A 214 -18.00 3.88 30.44
CA VAL A 214 -16.93 3.09 29.82
C VAL A 214 -16.77 1.73 30.51
N SER A 215 -16.31 0.73 29.77
CA SER A 215 -15.97 -0.58 30.33
C SER A 215 -14.76 -0.47 31.27
N ASP A 216 -14.67 -1.37 32.25
CA ASP A 216 -13.52 -1.40 33.16
C ASP A 216 -12.20 -1.64 32.41
N SER A 217 -12.21 -2.51 31.39
CA SER A 217 -11.04 -2.77 30.55
C SER A 217 -10.57 -1.53 29.79
N PHE A 218 -11.49 -0.74 29.24
CA PHE A 218 -11.15 0.49 28.55
C PHE A 218 -10.67 1.57 29.53
N ARG A 219 -11.29 1.68 30.71
CA ARG A 219 -10.85 2.59 31.77
C ARG A 219 -9.42 2.26 32.21
N GLU A 220 -9.15 1.00 32.54
CA GLU A 220 -7.82 0.54 32.97
C GLU A 220 -6.75 0.79 31.92
N ARG A 221 -7.09 0.66 30.62
CA ARG A 221 -6.18 1.01 29.52
C ARG A 221 -5.79 2.48 29.58
N LEU A 222 -6.78 3.37 29.64
CA LEU A 222 -6.52 4.81 29.70
C LEU A 222 -5.77 5.22 30.97
N ASP A 223 -6.12 4.63 32.11
CA ASP A 223 -5.45 4.90 33.39
C ASP A 223 -3.97 4.47 33.32
N LYS A 224 -3.64 3.34 32.66
CA LYS A 224 -2.25 2.89 32.41
C LYS A 224 -1.48 3.82 31.47
N GLU A 225 -2.17 4.43 30.51
CA GLU A 225 -1.60 5.46 29.63
C GLU A 225 -1.47 6.84 30.32
N GLY A 226 -1.86 6.94 31.60
CA GLY A 226 -1.74 8.15 32.41
C GLY A 226 -2.83 9.19 32.14
N TYR A 227 -3.94 8.78 31.53
CA TYR A 227 -5.08 9.65 31.26
C TYR A 227 -5.76 10.11 32.56
N VAL A 228 -6.08 11.40 32.66
CA VAL A 228 -6.74 11.99 33.83
C VAL A 228 -8.15 12.40 33.47
N TRP A 229 -9.14 11.67 33.99
CA TRP A 229 -10.56 11.92 33.73
C TRP A 229 -11.02 13.29 34.25
N LYS A 230 -11.53 14.12 33.34
CA LYS A 230 -11.98 15.50 33.64
C LYS A 230 -13.49 15.59 33.85
N GLY A 231 -13.91 16.40 34.80
CA GLY A 231 -15.32 16.73 35.03
C GLY A 231 -15.94 17.59 33.94
N GLY A 232 -17.26 17.80 33.99
CA GLY A 232 -17.98 18.70 33.09
C GLY A 232 -18.11 18.14 31.67
N THR A 233 -17.77 18.95 30.67
CA THR A 233 -17.81 18.52 29.25
C THR A 233 -16.71 17.53 28.88
N GLY A 234 -15.72 17.32 29.76
CA GLY A 234 -14.59 16.45 29.50
C GLY A 234 -13.63 17.01 28.45
N GLU A 235 -12.92 16.11 27.77
CA GLU A 235 -12.04 16.45 26.65
C GLU A 235 -12.24 15.53 25.46
N THR A 236 -11.81 15.99 24.29
CA THR A 236 -11.87 15.22 23.06
C THR A 236 -10.93 14.03 23.12
N MET A 237 -11.36 12.90 22.55
CA MET A 237 -10.59 11.66 22.53
C MET A 237 -9.24 11.83 21.80
N GLY A 238 -9.18 12.66 20.76
CA GLY A 238 -7.91 12.99 20.10
C GLY A 238 -7.13 11.75 19.66
N GLU A 239 -5.85 11.70 19.98
CA GLU A 239 -4.96 10.56 19.66
C GLU A 239 -5.28 9.28 20.44
N LEU A 240 -6.11 9.35 21.49
CA LEU A 240 -6.59 8.16 22.22
C LEU A 240 -7.60 7.33 21.40
N LEU A 241 -8.10 7.87 20.27
CA LEU A 241 -8.91 7.12 19.31
C LEU A 241 -8.01 6.21 18.47
N THR A 242 -7.54 5.13 19.06
CA THR A 242 -6.64 4.17 18.40
C THR A 242 -7.38 3.29 17.39
N SER A 243 -6.63 2.68 16.47
CA SER A 243 -7.18 1.93 15.32
C SER A 243 -8.07 0.74 15.68
N ASP A 244 -7.91 0.18 16.88
CA ASP A 244 -8.73 -0.92 17.39
C ASP A 244 -10.11 -0.48 17.90
N LEU A 245 -10.36 0.82 18.05
CA LEU A 245 -11.60 1.35 18.63
C LEU A 245 -12.66 1.68 17.59
N PHE A 246 -12.33 1.61 16.30
CA PHE A 246 -13.27 1.93 15.23
C PHE A 246 -13.04 1.07 13.99
N TYR A 247 -13.94 1.20 13.03
CA TYR A 247 -13.78 0.71 11.67
C TYR A 247 -14.52 1.64 10.71
N PHE A 248 -14.25 1.51 9.41
CA PHE A 248 -15.03 2.21 8.39
C PHE A 248 -16.00 1.23 7.74
N ARG A 249 -17.23 1.70 7.51
CA ARG A 249 -18.21 0.99 6.68
C ARG A 249 -18.42 1.78 5.41
N GLU A 250 -18.39 1.10 4.29
CA GLU A 250 -18.62 1.72 2.99
C GLU A 250 -19.12 0.66 2.01
N ASP A 251 -19.99 1.06 1.08
CA ASP A 251 -20.56 0.19 0.07
C ASP A 251 -19.75 0.27 -1.25
N LEU A 252 -18.64 -0.48 -1.29
CA LEU A 252 -17.78 -0.58 -2.46
C LEU A 252 -18.34 -1.60 -3.45
N HIS A 253 -19.11 -1.16 -4.44
CA HIS A 253 -19.74 -2.03 -5.45
C HIS A 253 -18.72 -2.86 -6.24
N GLU A 254 -18.89 -4.19 -6.27
CA GLU A 254 -17.89 -5.21 -6.64
C GLU A 254 -17.31 -5.16 -8.07
N THR A 255 -17.94 -4.46 -9.02
CA THR A 255 -17.54 -4.54 -10.43
C THR A 255 -16.62 -3.41 -10.91
N ASP A 256 -16.39 -2.37 -10.12
CA ASP A 256 -15.60 -1.23 -10.58
C ASP A 256 -14.10 -1.43 -10.34
N GLU A 257 -13.33 -1.60 -11.42
CA GLU A 257 -11.87 -1.69 -11.35
C GLU A 257 -11.21 -0.36 -10.95
N SER A 258 -11.94 0.76 -10.99
CA SER A 258 -11.45 2.09 -10.62
C SER A 258 -11.33 2.30 -9.10
N ILE A 259 -12.02 1.47 -8.30
CA ILE A 259 -12.02 1.48 -6.83
C ILE A 259 -11.19 0.35 -6.20
N LEU A 260 -10.42 -0.38 -7.02
CA LEU A 260 -9.63 -1.52 -6.55
C LEU A 260 -8.59 -1.12 -5.49
N LEU A 261 -8.04 0.10 -5.61
CA LEU A 261 -7.14 0.65 -4.60
C LEU A 261 -7.86 0.83 -3.25
N GLU A 262 -9.04 1.45 -3.27
CA GLU A 262 -9.87 1.70 -2.09
C GLU A 262 -10.25 0.36 -1.42
N ARG A 263 -10.59 -0.67 -2.21
CA ARG A 263 -10.81 -2.04 -1.70
C ARG A 263 -9.61 -2.66 -1.02
N ASN A 264 -8.40 -2.46 -1.57
CA ASN A 264 -7.18 -2.96 -0.93
C ASN A 264 -6.91 -2.28 0.41
N LEU A 265 -7.45 -1.08 0.64
CA LEU A 265 -7.13 -0.26 1.81
C LEU A 265 -8.24 -0.24 2.87
N ILE A 266 -9.52 -0.43 2.53
CA ILE A 266 -10.66 -0.19 3.42
C ILE A 266 -10.59 -0.97 4.74
N GLU A 267 -10.24 -2.25 4.68
CA GLU A 267 -10.08 -3.13 5.85
C GLU A 267 -9.01 -2.59 6.82
N PHE A 268 -7.97 -1.98 6.26
CA PHE A 268 -6.81 -1.47 7.00
C PHE A 268 -6.88 0.05 7.23
N MET A 269 -7.99 0.69 6.86
CA MET A 269 -8.12 2.13 6.95
C MET A 269 -7.93 2.66 8.39
N PRO A 270 -8.40 1.97 9.45
CA PRO A 270 -8.10 2.39 10.83
C PRO A 270 -6.61 2.49 11.14
N ILE A 271 -5.80 1.51 10.70
CA ILE A 271 -4.34 1.53 10.92
C ILE A 271 -3.61 2.50 9.98
N ILE A 272 -4.24 2.92 8.87
CA ILE A 272 -3.70 3.93 7.95
C ILE A 272 -3.89 5.32 8.55
N VAL A 273 -5.11 5.67 8.95
CA VAL A 273 -5.47 7.04 9.37
C VAL A 273 -4.88 7.41 10.74
N THR A 274 -4.61 6.42 11.60
CA THR A 274 -3.94 6.63 12.89
C THR A 274 -2.42 6.64 12.79
N HIS A 275 -1.85 6.28 11.63
CA HIS A 275 -0.40 6.24 11.44
C HIS A 275 0.20 7.63 11.31
N LYS A 276 1.42 7.85 11.82
CA LYS A 276 2.15 9.14 11.68
C LYS A 276 2.43 9.55 10.24
N SER A 277 2.40 8.59 9.31
CA SER A 277 2.57 8.80 7.88
C SER A 277 1.53 7.97 7.11
N PRO A 278 0.29 8.45 6.97
CA PRO A 278 -0.80 7.69 6.36
C PRO A 278 -0.52 7.27 4.92
N ALA A 279 0.03 8.17 4.09
CA ALA A 279 0.35 7.88 2.69
C ALA A 279 1.36 6.72 2.55
N MET A 280 2.41 6.71 3.39
CA MET A 280 3.40 5.62 3.41
C MET A 280 2.77 4.30 3.88
N LYS A 281 1.96 4.33 4.95
CA LYS A 281 1.28 3.13 5.44
C LYS A 281 0.33 2.54 4.40
N ALA A 282 -0.45 3.39 3.73
CA ALA A 282 -1.35 3.00 2.64
C ALA A 282 -0.60 2.39 1.45
N ALA A 283 0.51 3.00 1.01
CA ALA A 283 1.34 2.46 -0.08
C ALA A 283 1.87 1.06 0.25
N LYS A 284 2.36 0.85 1.48
CA LYS A 284 2.84 -0.46 1.94
C LYS A 284 1.74 -1.51 1.95
N ILE A 285 0.56 -1.17 2.47
CA ILE A 285 -0.59 -2.09 2.49
C ILE A 285 -0.99 -2.46 1.06
N ASN A 286 -1.11 -1.47 0.16
CA ASN A 286 -1.47 -1.74 -1.23
C ASN A 286 -0.48 -2.69 -1.91
N ILE A 287 0.83 -2.55 -1.65
CA ILE A 287 1.85 -3.47 -2.18
C ILE A 287 1.60 -4.91 -1.74
N GLN A 288 1.33 -5.13 -0.44
CA GLN A 288 1.10 -6.49 0.07
C GLN A 288 -0.18 -7.11 -0.48
N MET A 289 -1.24 -6.31 -0.61
CA MET A 289 -2.53 -6.74 -1.16
C MET A 289 -2.42 -7.07 -2.65
N GLU A 290 -1.76 -6.22 -3.42
CA GLU A 290 -1.52 -6.44 -4.85
C GLU A 290 -0.57 -7.61 -5.10
N PHE A 291 0.44 -7.81 -4.26
CA PHE A 291 1.33 -8.97 -4.36
C PHE A 291 0.54 -10.28 -4.19
N ALA A 292 -0.27 -10.37 -3.13
CA ALA A 292 -1.10 -11.56 -2.90
C ALA A 292 -2.10 -11.79 -4.05
N ARG A 293 -2.80 -10.73 -4.49
CA ARG A 293 -3.76 -10.80 -5.62
C ARG A 293 -3.10 -11.23 -6.92
N THR A 294 -1.93 -10.68 -7.22
CA THR A 294 -1.21 -10.96 -8.48
C THR A 294 -0.63 -12.36 -8.48
N VAL A 295 -0.02 -12.80 -7.37
CA VAL A 295 0.50 -14.17 -7.26
C VAL A 295 -0.63 -15.19 -7.43
N GLU A 296 -1.79 -14.95 -6.83
CA GLU A 296 -2.94 -15.83 -7.01
C GLU A 296 -3.45 -15.83 -8.46
N SER A 297 -3.48 -14.68 -9.12
CA SER A 297 -3.82 -14.56 -10.54
C SER A 297 -2.85 -15.35 -11.42
N ILE A 298 -1.54 -15.22 -11.20
CA ILE A 298 -0.50 -15.96 -11.92
C ILE A 298 -0.67 -17.47 -11.72
N ARG A 299 -0.92 -17.92 -10.47
CA ARG A 299 -1.08 -19.34 -10.13
C ARG A 299 -2.32 -19.98 -10.72
N ARG A 300 -3.41 -19.23 -10.87
CA ARG A 300 -4.66 -19.70 -11.50
C ARG A 300 -4.59 -19.65 -13.02
N GLY A 301 -3.79 -18.74 -13.55
CA GLY A 301 -3.59 -18.54 -14.96
C GLY A 301 -2.74 -19.62 -15.63
N THR A 302 -2.71 -19.61 -16.96
CA THR A 302 -1.85 -20.49 -17.77
C THR A 302 -0.87 -19.71 -18.65
N GLU A 303 -0.91 -18.38 -18.56
CA GLU A 303 -0.21 -17.45 -19.46
C GLU A 303 1.31 -17.63 -19.40
N TYR A 304 1.84 -17.91 -18.21
CA TYR A 304 3.27 -18.08 -17.98
C TYR A 304 3.73 -19.55 -17.99
N ASN A 305 2.87 -20.51 -18.36
CA ASN A 305 3.24 -21.92 -18.37
C ASN A 305 4.46 -22.19 -19.27
N GLY A 306 5.45 -22.92 -18.74
CA GLY A 306 6.68 -23.25 -19.46
C GLY A 306 7.63 -22.08 -19.68
N LYS A 307 7.50 -20.99 -18.91
CA LYS A 307 8.38 -19.82 -18.93
C LYS A 307 8.99 -19.57 -17.55
N ASN A 308 10.18 -18.95 -17.53
CA ASN A 308 10.69 -18.36 -16.30
C ASN A 308 9.97 -17.04 -16.04
N LEU A 309 9.53 -16.81 -14.79
CA LEU A 309 8.88 -15.60 -14.35
C LEU A 309 9.46 -15.16 -12.99
N LEU A 310 9.93 -13.92 -12.93
CA LEU A 310 10.28 -13.23 -11.69
C LEU A 310 9.32 -12.05 -11.51
N TYR A 311 8.43 -12.14 -10.53
CA TYR A 311 7.59 -11.03 -10.13
C TYR A 311 8.13 -10.46 -8.82
N ILE A 312 8.58 -9.20 -8.82
CA ILE A 312 9.05 -8.49 -7.63
C ILE A 312 8.12 -7.33 -7.30
N ALA A 313 7.75 -7.22 -6.03
CA ALA A 313 6.96 -6.13 -5.48
C ALA A 313 7.78 -5.32 -4.47
N GLY A 314 7.56 -4.01 -4.41
CA GLY A 314 8.26 -3.13 -3.49
C GLY A 314 7.71 -1.71 -3.46
N LEU A 315 8.38 -0.84 -2.70
CA LEU A 315 8.03 0.56 -2.55
C LEU A 315 9.03 1.44 -3.30
N ASN A 316 8.53 2.30 -4.17
CA ASN A 316 9.30 3.39 -4.74
C ASN A 316 9.27 4.58 -3.77
N VAL A 317 10.43 4.96 -3.26
CA VAL A 317 10.60 6.15 -2.42
C VAL A 317 11.13 7.26 -3.29
N ASP A 318 10.29 8.26 -3.55
CA ASP A 318 10.61 9.38 -4.42
C ASP A 318 11.22 10.52 -3.62
N ILE A 319 12.47 10.82 -3.92
CA ILE A 319 13.27 11.81 -3.22
C ILE A 319 13.42 13.02 -4.15
N SER A 320 12.97 14.17 -3.65
CA SER A 320 13.15 15.46 -4.35
C SER A 320 14.63 15.79 -4.53
N THR A 321 14.93 16.80 -5.35
CA THR A 321 16.29 17.33 -5.44
C THR A 321 16.80 17.68 -4.05
N TYR A 322 17.99 17.17 -3.71
CA TYR A 322 18.61 17.38 -2.42
C TYR A 322 20.02 17.89 -2.62
N GLU A 323 20.28 19.12 -2.15
CA GLU A 323 21.54 19.82 -2.37
C GLU A 323 21.93 19.89 -3.86
N THR A 324 23.00 19.20 -4.26
CA THR A 324 23.47 19.12 -5.65
C THR A 324 23.01 17.85 -6.37
N PHE A 325 22.31 16.95 -5.67
CA PHE A 325 21.84 15.69 -6.23
C PHE A 325 20.50 15.87 -6.94
N PRO A 326 20.33 15.26 -8.13
CA PRO A 326 19.06 15.30 -8.84
C PRO A 326 17.98 14.55 -8.06
N SER A 327 16.72 14.81 -8.40
CA SER A 327 15.62 13.96 -7.92
C SER A 327 15.88 12.50 -8.30
N THR A 328 15.53 11.60 -7.40
CA THR A 328 15.86 10.19 -7.52
C THR A 328 14.78 9.33 -6.88
N THR A 329 14.73 8.07 -7.28
CA THR A 329 13.82 7.08 -6.70
C THR A 329 14.65 5.94 -6.15
N TYR A 330 14.31 5.50 -4.95
CA TYR A 330 14.89 4.31 -4.32
C TYR A 330 13.83 3.21 -4.35
N PHE A 331 14.23 1.97 -4.60
CA PHE A 331 13.39 0.80 -4.51
C PHE A 331 13.62 0.11 -3.17
N VAL A 332 12.55 -0.16 -2.43
CA VAL A 332 12.59 -1.00 -1.23
C VAL A 332 11.86 -2.31 -1.55
N PRO A 333 12.56 -3.45 -1.66
CA PRO A 333 11.92 -4.72 -1.97
C PRO A 333 10.97 -5.13 -0.84
N TRP A 334 9.81 -5.70 -1.19
CA TRP A 334 8.89 -6.34 -0.24
C TRP A 334 8.96 -7.86 -0.37
N ALA A 335 8.65 -8.39 -1.54
CA ALA A 335 8.62 -9.83 -1.78
C ALA A 335 8.76 -10.11 -3.28
N ALA A 336 9.15 -11.34 -3.61
CA ALA A 336 9.20 -11.80 -5.00
C ALA A 336 8.57 -13.18 -5.17
N HIS A 337 7.87 -13.40 -6.28
CA HIS A 337 7.44 -14.71 -6.72
C HIS A 337 8.34 -15.18 -7.87
N ILE A 338 8.86 -16.40 -7.73
CA ILE A 338 9.70 -17.04 -8.74
C ILE A 338 8.97 -18.27 -9.28
N GLN A 339 8.96 -18.37 -10.60
CA GLN A 339 8.58 -19.57 -11.33
C GLN A 339 9.69 -19.87 -12.34
N LEU A 340 10.21 -21.09 -12.33
CA LEU A 340 11.22 -21.52 -13.30
C LEU A 340 10.62 -22.58 -14.21
N LYS A 341 10.95 -22.52 -15.50
CA LYS A 341 10.42 -23.39 -16.55
C LYS A 341 10.58 -24.89 -16.25
N ASP A 342 11.72 -25.27 -15.68
CA ASP A 342 12.11 -26.66 -15.45
C ASP A 342 11.93 -27.10 -13.98
N ALA A 343 11.34 -26.25 -13.12
CA ALA A 343 11.10 -26.60 -11.73
C ALA A 343 9.93 -27.59 -11.58
N CYS A 344 10.15 -28.68 -10.85
CA CYS A 344 9.09 -29.63 -10.52
C CYS A 344 8.06 -28.97 -9.57
N PRO A 345 6.76 -28.93 -9.91
CA PRO A 345 5.73 -28.33 -9.05
C PRO A 345 5.64 -28.94 -7.65
N ILE A 346 6.16 -30.17 -7.48
CA ILE A 346 6.06 -30.97 -6.25
C ILE A 346 7.28 -30.75 -5.33
N SER A 347 8.40 -30.22 -5.82
CA SER A 347 9.66 -30.11 -5.04
C SER A 347 9.87 -28.75 -4.35
N GLY A 348 8.83 -27.97 -4.10
CA GLY A 348 8.94 -26.71 -3.36
C GLY A 348 9.55 -25.54 -4.16
N GLY A 349 9.54 -25.59 -5.50
CA GLY A 349 10.15 -24.56 -6.36
C GLY A 349 9.37 -23.25 -6.52
N MET A 350 8.29 -23.03 -5.74
CA MET A 350 7.35 -21.92 -5.94
C MET A 350 6.92 -21.27 -4.61
N HIS A 351 7.88 -20.76 -3.84
CA HIS A 351 7.59 -19.94 -2.67
C HIS A 351 7.92 -18.47 -2.93
N PRO A 352 7.14 -17.54 -2.36
CA PRO A 352 7.55 -16.15 -2.34
C PRO A 352 8.89 -16.03 -1.59
N LEU A 353 9.83 -15.27 -2.14
CA LEU A 353 10.97 -14.76 -1.41
C LEU A 353 10.50 -13.60 -0.55
N GLU A 354 10.65 -13.76 0.76
CA GLU A 354 10.34 -12.72 1.72
C GLU A 354 11.38 -11.60 1.69
N GLN A 355 11.04 -10.46 2.29
CA GLN A 355 11.78 -9.21 2.17
C GLN A 355 13.30 -9.33 2.40
N ASP A 356 13.69 -9.88 3.55
CA ASP A 356 15.11 -9.91 3.96
C ASP A 356 15.93 -10.84 3.04
N GLU A 357 15.37 -11.98 2.63
CA GLU A 357 16.00 -12.91 1.69
C GLU A 357 16.11 -12.29 0.29
N LEU A 358 15.05 -11.65 -0.19
CA LEU A 358 15.04 -10.95 -1.48
C LEU A 358 16.08 -9.83 -1.52
N PHE A 359 16.15 -9.02 -0.46
CA PHE A 359 17.16 -7.96 -0.36
C PHE A 359 18.57 -8.55 -0.40
N ALA A 360 18.85 -9.59 0.40
CA ALA A 360 20.15 -10.26 0.38
C ALA A 360 20.52 -10.78 -1.02
N LYS A 361 19.60 -11.48 -1.69
CA LYS A 361 19.83 -11.98 -3.06
C LYS A 361 20.10 -10.89 -4.08
N LEU A 362 19.43 -9.73 -3.97
CA LEU A 362 19.72 -8.58 -4.83
C LEU A 362 21.11 -8.01 -4.54
N MET A 363 21.47 -7.89 -3.26
CA MET A 363 22.76 -7.33 -2.83
C MET A 363 23.96 -8.25 -3.13
N GLU A 364 23.73 -9.56 -3.29
CA GLU A 364 24.71 -10.53 -3.80
C GLU A 364 25.05 -10.33 -5.28
N GLN A 365 24.17 -9.71 -6.07
CA GLN A 365 24.40 -9.52 -7.50
C GLN A 365 25.33 -8.35 -7.78
N GLU A 366 26.11 -8.42 -8.86
CA GLU A 366 26.94 -7.29 -9.29
C GLU A 366 26.10 -6.05 -9.66
N MET A 367 26.64 -4.86 -9.37
CA MET A 367 26.04 -3.57 -9.79
C MET A 367 26.30 -3.26 -11.27
N THR A 368 27.17 -4.03 -11.92
CA THR A 368 27.48 -3.86 -13.33
C THR A 368 26.66 -4.83 -14.17
N ASN A 369 26.03 -4.31 -15.23
CA ASN A 369 25.36 -5.12 -16.24
C ASN A 369 26.12 -4.92 -17.57
N PRO A 370 26.90 -5.92 -18.03
CA PRO A 370 27.64 -5.83 -19.28
C PRO A 370 26.75 -5.84 -20.53
N ASP A 371 25.49 -6.30 -20.41
CA ASP A 371 24.52 -6.37 -21.51
C ASP A 371 23.65 -5.11 -21.62
N GLN A 372 23.90 -4.08 -20.80
CA GLN A 372 23.12 -2.85 -20.85
C GLN A 372 23.22 -2.20 -22.23
N THR A 373 22.10 -1.64 -22.68
CA THR A 373 22.00 -0.96 -23.97
C THR A 373 22.42 0.50 -23.85
N ASP A 374 23.27 0.96 -24.77
CA ASP A 374 23.49 2.39 -24.98
C ASP A 374 22.29 2.98 -25.74
N LEU A 375 21.41 3.65 -25.00
CA LEU A 375 20.21 4.28 -25.57
C LEU A 375 20.55 5.36 -26.62
N LYS A 376 21.67 6.08 -26.49
CA LYS A 376 22.07 7.08 -27.48
C LYS A 376 22.50 6.41 -28.77
N GLU A 377 23.29 5.35 -28.67
CA GLU A 377 23.70 4.57 -29.84
C GLU A 377 22.49 3.97 -30.57
N GLN A 378 21.51 3.44 -29.83
CA GLN A 378 20.26 2.94 -30.44
C GLN A 378 19.48 4.03 -31.17
N ILE A 379 19.33 5.21 -30.56
CA ILE A 379 18.65 6.35 -31.21
C ILE A 379 19.39 6.74 -32.51
N ILE A 380 20.72 6.75 -32.49
CA ILE A 380 21.52 7.02 -33.69
C ILE A 380 21.24 5.97 -34.78
N ARG A 381 21.22 4.68 -34.44
CA ARG A 381 20.87 3.60 -35.38
C ARG A 381 19.45 3.75 -35.94
N MET A 382 18.49 4.20 -35.14
CA MET A 382 17.12 4.48 -35.58
C MET A 382 17.06 5.64 -36.59
N ILE A 383 17.84 6.71 -36.37
CA ILE A 383 17.92 7.85 -37.30
C ILE A 383 18.48 7.42 -38.66
N PHE A 384 19.46 6.51 -38.67
CA PHE A 384 20.05 5.97 -39.90
C PHE A 384 19.27 4.81 -40.53
N SER A 385 18.18 4.36 -39.92
CA SER A 385 17.36 3.28 -40.47
C SER A 385 16.67 3.74 -41.77
N PRO A 386 16.55 2.85 -42.78
CA PRO A 386 15.88 3.20 -44.03
C PRO A 386 14.42 3.58 -43.74
N ARG A 387 13.90 4.57 -44.48
CA ARG A 387 12.47 4.89 -44.46
C ARG A 387 11.72 3.78 -45.17
N PHE A 388 10.93 3.01 -44.43
CA PHE A 388 10.06 1.98 -44.99
C PHE A 388 8.80 2.62 -45.59
N ASP A 389 8.38 2.16 -46.77
CA ASP A 389 7.08 2.47 -47.36
C ASP A 389 6.00 1.66 -46.62
N ILE A 390 5.35 2.28 -45.63
CA ILE A 390 4.33 1.63 -44.81
C ILE A 390 3.03 1.56 -45.64
N ARG A 391 2.70 0.37 -46.13
CA ARG A 391 1.52 0.13 -46.96
C ARG A 391 0.35 -0.37 -46.12
N THR A 392 -0.83 0.17 -46.40
CA THR A 392 -2.09 -0.42 -45.90
C THR A 392 -2.39 -1.69 -46.73
N PRO A 393 -2.68 -2.83 -46.09
CA PRO A 393 -3.18 -4.01 -46.79
C PRO A 393 -4.44 -3.63 -47.60
N ARG A 394 -4.54 -4.14 -48.83
CA ARG A 394 -5.70 -3.91 -49.71
C ARG A 394 -6.81 -4.90 -49.44
#